data_AF-A0A3S9WKH8-F1
#
_entry.id   AF-A0A3S9WKH8-F1
#
_cell.length_a   1.000
_cell.length_b   1.000
_cell.length_c   1.000
_cell.angle_alpha   90.00
_cell.angle_beta   90.00
_cell.angle_gamma   90.00
#
_symmetry.space_group_name_H-M   'P 1'
#
loop_
_entity.id
_entity.type
_entity.pdbx_description
1 polymer ?
#
loop_
_entity_poly.entity_id
_entity_poly.type
_entity_poly.pdbx_seq_one_letter_code
_entity_poly.pdbx_strand_id
1 'polypeptide(L)'
;MSAGHLSRQFREAYGESPYSYLMTRRIERAMALLRRGDLTVTEVCFEVGCSSLGTFSTRFSELIGVSPSVYRERATTIEGIPSFQAKQVTRPIRNREAPRPDTHLT
;
A
#
# COMPACT_ATOMS: atom_id res chain seq x y z
N MET A 1 -7.00 -24.01 8.11
CA MET A 1 -6.23 -23.96 6.84
C MET A 1 -4.75 -23.80 7.18
N SER A 2 -3.85 -24.52 6.50
CA SER A 2 -2.41 -24.31 6.64
C SER A 2 -1.93 -23.12 5.80
N ALA A 3 -0.78 -22.53 6.14
CA ALA A 3 -0.20 -21.41 5.38
C ALA A 3 0.07 -21.76 3.91
N GLY A 4 0.46 -23.00 3.63
CA GLY A 4 0.69 -23.48 2.27
C GLY A 4 -0.62 -23.62 1.46
N HIS A 5 -1.71 -24.05 2.10
CA HIS A 5 -3.01 -24.13 1.44
C HIS A 5 -3.58 -22.73 1.15
N LEU A 6 -3.49 -21.79 2.09
CA LEU A 6 -3.86 -20.39 1.86
C LEU A 6 -3.07 -19.77 0.70
N SER A 7 -1.75 -19.98 0.67
CA SER A 7 -0.89 -19.42 -0.37
C SER A 7 -1.25 -19.92 -1.78
N ARG A 8 -1.67 -21.19 -1.90
CA ARG A 8 -2.14 -21.77 -3.17
C ARG A 8 -3.48 -21.18 -3.60
N GLN A 9 -4.50 -21.25 -2.73
CA GLN A 9 -5.82 -20.68 -3.00
C GLN A 9 -5.74 -19.18 -3.34
N PHE A 10 -4.89 -18.43 -2.63
CA PHE A 10 -4.71 -17.00 -2.89
C PHE A 10 -4.07 -16.76 -4.25
N ARG A 11 -3.04 -17.53 -4.61
CA ARG A 11 -2.42 -17.41 -5.93
C ARG A 11 -3.37 -17.80 -7.06
N GLU A 12 -4.22 -18.80 -6.86
CA GLU A 12 -5.26 -19.17 -7.82
C GLU A 12 -6.26 -18.03 -8.04
N ALA A 13 -6.65 -17.33 -6.97
CA ALA A 13 -7.62 -16.23 -7.06
C ALA A 13 -7.03 -14.88 -7.51
N TYR A 14 -5.78 -14.57 -7.15
CA TYR A 14 -5.18 -13.24 -7.32
C TYR A 14 -3.94 -13.22 -8.22
N GLY A 15 -3.43 -14.37 -8.67
CA GLY A 15 -2.26 -14.48 -9.54
C GLY A 15 -0.91 -14.26 -8.85
N GLU A 16 -0.88 -13.81 -7.59
CA GLU A 16 0.34 -13.54 -6.84
C GLU A 16 0.32 -14.13 -5.42
N SER A 17 1.44 -14.02 -4.69
CA SER A 17 1.48 -14.47 -3.29
C SER A 17 0.75 -13.49 -2.36
N PRO A 18 0.18 -13.97 -1.24
CA PRO A 18 -0.45 -13.09 -0.24
C PRO A 18 0.47 -11.96 0.25
N TYR A 19 1.76 -12.27 0.44
CA TYR A 19 2.74 -11.28 0.90
C TYR A 19 2.98 -10.18 -0.13
N SER A 20 3.17 -10.56 -1.41
CA SER A 20 3.37 -9.61 -2.51
C SER A 20 2.17 -8.68 -2.65
N TYR A 21 0.97 -9.26 -2.67
CA TYR A 21 -0.28 -8.49 -2.75
C TYR A 21 -0.39 -7.50 -1.59
N LEU A 22 -0.23 -7.98 -0.35
CA LEU A 22 -0.32 -7.12 0.83
C LEU A 22 0.74 -6.02 0.82
N MET A 23 1.96 -6.33 0.41
CA MET A 23 3.03 -5.33 0.32
C MET A 23 2.67 -4.22 -0.66
N THR A 24 2.16 -4.55 -1.84
CA THR A 24 1.68 -3.56 -2.82
C THR A 24 0.62 -2.65 -2.19
N ARG A 25 -0.36 -3.23 -1.48
CA ARG A 25 -1.41 -2.43 -0.80
C ARG A 25 -0.87 -1.54 0.33
N ARG A 26 0.17 -2.00 1.03
CA ARG A 26 0.86 -1.18 2.04
C ARG A 26 1.59 -0.01 1.41
N ILE A 27 2.28 -0.22 0.29
CA ILE A 27 2.97 0.84 -0.44
C ILE A 27 1.98 1.87 -1.01
N GLU A 28 0.84 1.43 -1.55
CA GLU A 28 -0.24 2.33 -1.96
C GLU A 28 -0.73 3.25 -0.84
N ARG A 29 -0.97 2.67 0.35
CA ARG A 29 -1.36 3.45 1.54
C ARG A 29 -0.22 4.38 1.97
N ALA A 30 1.02 3.93 1.93
CA ALA A 30 2.18 4.73 2.30
C ALA A 30 2.33 5.96 1.41
N MET A 31 2.13 5.82 0.09
CA MET A 31 2.13 6.96 -0.83
C MET A 31 1.10 8.02 -0.44
N ALA A 32 -0.12 7.61 -0.07
CA ALA A 32 -1.15 8.55 0.36
C ALA A 32 -0.77 9.31 1.65
N LEU A 33 -0.14 8.62 2.60
CA LEU A 33 0.34 9.23 3.85
C LEU A 33 1.54 10.16 3.62
N LEU A 34 2.49 9.78 2.76
CA LEU A 34 3.65 10.61 2.44
C LEU A 34 3.24 11.88 1.70
N ARG A 35 2.26 11.80 0.78
CA ARG A 35 1.73 13.00 0.11
C ARG A 35 1.01 13.97 1.04
N ARG A 36 0.46 13.46 2.15
CA ARG A 36 -0.22 14.28 3.16
C ARG A 36 0.78 15.09 3.99
N GLY A 37 2.03 14.66 4.11
CA GLY A 37 3.11 15.40 4.78
C GLY A 37 3.14 15.30 6.31
N ASP A 38 2.03 14.91 6.93
CA ASP A 38 1.84 14.89 8.40
C ASP A 38 2.68 13.85 9.17
N LEU A 39 3.24 12.85 8.49
CA LEU A 39 4.02 11.78 9.10
C LEU A 39 5.44 11.75 8.50
N THR A 40 6.41 11.38 9.33
CA THR A 40 7.76 11.01 8.89
C THR A 40 7.74 9.68 8.14
N VAL A 41 8.77 9.42 7.34
CA VAL A 41 8.91 8.15 6.60
C VAL A 41 8.87 6.93 7.54
N THR A 42 9.50 7.05 8.71
CA THR A 42 9.53 5.99 9.73
C THR A 42 8.16 5.73 10.32
N GLU A 43 7.40 6.77 10.66
CA GLU A 43 6.02 6.63 11.15
C GLU A 43 5.12 6.00 10.09
N VAL A 44 5.24 6.43 8.82
CA VAL A 44 4.49 5.82 7.71
C VAL A 44 4.79 4.33 7.57
N CYS A 45 6.06 3.92 7.68
CA CYS A 45 6.45 2.51 7.63
C CYS A 45 5.67 1.65 8.64
N PHE A 46 5.62 2.09 9.90
CA PHE A 46 4.93 1.35 10.95
C PHE A 46 3.40 1.48 10.85
N GLU A 47 2.88 2.64 10.43
CA GLU A 47 1.45 2.89 10.21
C GLU A 47 0.84 1.98 9.13
N VAL A 48 1.62 1.62 8.09
CA VAL A 48 1.19 0.64 7.07
C VAL A 48 1.43 -0.81 7.48
N GLY A 49 1.98 -1.05 8.68
CA GLY A 49 2.21 -2.39 9.22
C GLY A 49 3.45 -3.10 8.68
N CYS A 50 4.44 -2.35 8.17
CA CYS A 50 5.76 -2.91 7.89
C CYS A 50 6.56 -3.03 9.20
N SER A 51 7.25 -4.15 9.37
CA SER A 51 8.03 -4.46 10.58
C SER A 51 9.43 -3.89 10.58
N SER A 52 9.94 -3.43 9.43
CA SER A 52 11.24 -2.78 9.34
C SER A 52 11.28 -1.69 8.27
N LEU A 53 12.01 -0.62 8.58
CA LEU A 53 12.22 0.50 7.66
C LEU A 53 13.01 0.10 6.42
N GLY A 54 13.99 -0.80 6.56
CA GLY A 54 14.78 -1.32 5.44
C GLY A 54 13.92 -2.06 4.42
N THR A 55 13.13 -3.04 4.86
CA THR A 55 12.23 -3.80 3.95
C THR A 55 11.21 -2.88 3.31
N PHE A 56 10.63 -1.96 4.08
CA PHE A 56 9.70 -0.96 3.53
C PHE A 56 10.38 -0.10 2.46
N SER A 57 11.55 0.46 2.73
CA SER A 57 12.22 1.38 1.81
C SER A 57 12.64 0.70 0.51
N THR A 58 13.15 -0.53 0.59
CA THR A 58 13.48 -1.33 -0.59
C THR A 58 12.23 -1.61 -1.42
N ARG A 59 11.17 -2.15 -0.81
CA ARG A 59 9.92 -2.46 -1.54
C ARG A 59 9.23 -1.23 -2.12
N PHE A 60 9.25 -0.12 -1.38
CA PHE A 60 8.73 1.16 -1.87
C PHE A 60 9.51 1.60 -3.12
N SER A 61 10.84 1.58 -3.05
CA SER A 61 11.68 2.03 -4.18
C SER A 61 11.56 1.10 -5.39
N GLU A 62 11.45 -0.22 -5.18
CA GLU A 62 11.19 -1.19 -6.25
C GLU A 62 9.88 -0.93 -6.97
N LEU A 63 8.80 -0.60 -6.23
CA LEU A 63 7.47 -0.40 -6.81
C LEU A 63 7.27 1.01 -7.39
N ILE A 64 7.86 2.04 -6.77
CA ILE A 64 7.60 3.46 -7.10
C ILE A 64 8.74 4.10 -7.90
N GLY A 65 9.92 3.47 -7.93
CA GLY A 65 11.10 3.95 -8.66
C GLY A 65 11.91 5.04 -7.95
N VAL A 66 11.46 5.52 -6.79
CA VAL A 66 12.19 6.49 -5.94
C VAL A 66 12.03 6.14 -4.46
N SER A 67 12.94 6.63 -3.63
CA SER A 67 12.87 6.40 -2.19
C SER A 67 11.67 7.11 -1.53
N PRO A 68 11.16 6.62 -0.39
CA PRO A 68 10.06 7.27 0.33
C PRO A 68 10.33 8.73 0.69
N SER A 69 11.58 9.07 1.05
CA SER A 69 11.98 10.43 1.41
C SER A 69 11.89 11.38 0.23
N VAL A 70 12.43 10.96 -0.93
CA VAL A 70 12.35 11.74 -2.18
C VAL A 70 10.90 11.88 -2.63
N TYR A 71 10.11 10.82 -2.48
CA TYR A 71 8.67 10.86 -2.80
C TYR A 71 7.92 11.90 -1.94
N ARG A 72 8.20 11.94 -0.63
CA ARG A 72 7.61 12.93 0.30
C ARG A 72 8.00 14.35 -0.06
N GLU A 73 9.29 14.61 -0.30
CA GLU A 73 9.80 15.94 -0.67
C GLU A 73 9.18 16.48 -1.96
N ARG A 74 9.00 15.62 -2.97
CA ARG A 74 8.31 15.99 -4.21
C ARG A 74 6.85 16.34 -3.97
N ALA A 75 6.18 15.65 -3.04
CA ALA A 75 4.79 15.92 -2.73
C ALA A 75 4.61 17.25 -1.98
N THR A 76 5.51 17.56 -1.03
CA THR A 76 5.49 18.84 -0.30
C THR A 76 5.85 20.02 -1.20
N THR A 77 6.63 19.82 -2.26
CA THR A 77 6.98 20.90 -3.21
C THR A 77 5.77 21.40 -4.01
N ILE A 78 4.67 20.63 -4.09
CA ILE A 78 3.43 21.01 -4.77
C ILE A 78 2.56 21.94 -3.88
N GLU A 79 2.97 22.22 -2.63
CA GLU A 79 2.25 23.01 -1.62
C GLU A 79 2.23 24.53 -1.88
N GLY A 80 1.62 24.95 -2.99
CA GLY A 80 0.94 26.25 -3.07
C GLY A 80 -0.50 26.19 -2.52
N ILE A 81 -0.98 25.00 -2.12
CA ILE A 81 -2.38 24.75 -1.72
C ILE A 81 -2.38 24.06 -0.35
N PRO A 82 -2.95 24.68 0.71
CA PRO A 82 -2.93 24.10 2.05
C PRO A 82 -3.68 22.76 2.13
N SER A 83 -3.03 21.78 2.74
CA SER A 83 -3.41 20.36 2.91
C SER A 83 -4.72 20.10 3.69
N PHE A 84 -5.37 21.14 4.22
CA PHE A 84 -6.60 21.05 5.02
C PHE A 84 -7.78 20.41 4.25
N GLN A 85 -7.89 20.62 2.93
CA GLN A 85 -8.99 20.07 2.11
C GLN A 85 -8.77 18.62 1.62
N ALA A 86 -7.56 18.07 1.76
CA ALA A 86 -7.25 16.71 1.30
C ALA A 86 -7.90 15.59 2.16
N LYS A 87 -8.45 15.95 3.33
CA LYS A 87 -9.07 15.00 4.29
C LYS A 87 -10.29 14.26 3.73
N GLN A 88 -10.94 14.77 2.68
CA GLN A 88 -12.14 14.16 2.11
C GLN A 88 -11.87 13.23 0.92
N VAL A 89 -10.76 13.44 0.18
CA VAL A 89 -10.54 12.79 -1.12
C VAL A 89 -9.69 11.51 -1.02
N THR A 90 -8.87 11.37 0.02
CA THR A 90 -7.93 10.24 0.17
C THR A 90 -8.49 9.06 0.96
N ARG A 91 -9.82 8.98 1.17
CA ARG A 91 -10.44 7.78 1.75
C ARG A 91 -9.98 6.57 0.94
N PRO A 92 -9.30 5.58 1.55
CA PRO A 92 -8.84 4.40 0.83
C PRO A 92 -10.04 3.78 0.15
N ILE A 93 -9.98 3.60 -1.16
CA ILE A 93 -10.98 2.81 -1.88
C ILE A 93 -10.95 1.45 -1.22
N ARG A 94 -11.99 1.18 -0.43
CA ARG A 94 -12.18 -0.07 0.30
C ARG A 94 -12.03 -1.16 -0.75
N ASN A 95 -11.06 -2.03 -0.48
CA ASN A 95 -10.54 -3.05 -1.35
C ASN A 95 -11.65 -3.64 -2.27
N ARG A 96 -11.64 -3.28 -3.56
CA ARG A 96 -12.37 -4.04 -4.60
C ARG A 96 -11.60 -5.35 -4.77
N GLU A 97 -11.72 -6.23 -3.77
CA GLU A 97 -11.13 -7.57 -3.79
C GLU A 97 -11.74 -8.40 -4.92
N ALA A 98 -11.06 -9.52 -5.24
CA ALA A 98 -11.27 -10.36 -6.41
C ALA A 98 -12.75 -10.56 -6.79
N PRO A 99 -13.05 -10.72 -8.09
CA PRO A 99 -14.37 -11.17 -8.52
C PRO A 99 -14.79 -12.37 -7.69
N ARG A 100 -16.00 -12.34 -7.13
CA ARG A 100 -16.54 -13.49 -6.41
C ARG A 100 -16.45 -14.69 -7.34
N PRO A 101 -15.86 -15.83 -6.93
CA PRO A 101 -15.87 -17.01 -7.77
C PRO A 101 -17.33 -17.38 -8.01
N ASP A 102 -17.73 -17.42 -9.28
CA ASP A 102 -19.09 -17.76 -9.69
C ASP A 102 -19.45 -19.12 -9.09
N THR A 103 -20.40 -19.10 -8.16
CA THR A 103 -20.90 -20.30 -7.51
C THR A 103 -21.86 -20.98 -8.48
N HIS A 104 -21.31 -21.73 -9.44
CA HIS A 104 -22.07 -22.75 -10.14
C HIS A 104 -22.16 -23.99 -9.23
N LEU A 105 -23.11 -23.96 -8.29
CA LEU A 105 -23.68 -25.16 -7.68
C LEU A 105 -24.66 -25.74 -8.70
N THR A 106 -24.30 -26.87 -9.29
CA THR A 106 -25.25 -27.79 -9.96
C THR A 106 -25.39 -29.02 -9.08
#